data_AF-A0A965DL14-F1
#
_entry.id   AF-A0A965DL14-F1
#
_cell.length_a   1.000
_cell.length_b   1.000
_cell.length_c   1.000
_cell.angle_alpha   90.00
_cell.angle_beta   90.00
_cell.angle_gamma   90.00
#
_symmetry.space_group_name_H-M   'P 1'
#
loop_
_entity.id
_entity.type
_entity.pdbx_description
1 polymer ?
#
loop_
_entity_poly.entity_id
_entity_poly.type
_entity_poly.pdbx_seq_one_letter_code
_entity_poly.pdbx_strand_id
1 'polypeptide(L)'
;MGSLKTGGKVSYSGHLIHTQNIHFANVFLVANGPDNCLIPDKYFKTHLVESIYKSIQGDASEVHIAHDEVDKWELMNVYGVDKFIYHFMMEQFPQTKILHFVSLGLNTVFKNNLEDLDAFMKLYFSPNYLTIILVKGAQLQFAQSVYYETAEDAIYQVLNLIEKHDMDLSTVKTLVSGHIDADSSTWKELRKYILDIDFEDSLIEQFVTDDSLSVSSHFFTPHLQVLQCV
;
A
#
# COMPACT_ATOMS: atom_id res chain seq x y z
N MET A 1 35.83 2.14 -23.55
CA MET A 1 35.40 3.56 -23.69
C MET A 1 34.35 3.59 -24.78
N GLY A 2 33.07 3.84 -24.56
CA GLY A 2 32.38 4.43 -23.42
C GLY A 2 31.38 5.44 -23.96
N SER A 3 30.11 5.28 -23.55
CA SER A 3 29.09 6.34 -23.46
C SER A 3 28.51 6.88 -24.79
N LEU A 4 27.24 7.24 -24.95
CA LEU A 4 26.06 7.39 -24.11
C LEU A 4 24.86 7.37 -25.08
N LYS A 5 23.85 6.51 -24.87
CA LYS A 5 22.54 6.68 -25.51
C LYS A 5 21.60 7.34 -24.50
N THR A 6 21.21 8.56 -24.83
CA THR A 6 20.35 9.45 -24.06
C THR A 6 18.89 9.03 -24.13
N GLY A 7 18.26 8.93 -22.95
CA GLY A 7 16.91 9.44 -22.66
C GLY A 7 15.75 8.98 -23.55
N GLY A 8 15.21 7.79 -23.25
CA GLY A 8 13.84 7.46 -23.65
C GLY A 8 12.86 8.24 -22.78
N LYS A 9 12.28 9.32 -23.31
CA LYS A 9 11.09 9.94 -22.73
C LYS A 9 9.93 8.94 -22.85
N VAL A 10 9.41 8.47 -21.72
CA VAL A 10 8.13 7.78 -21.68
C VAL A 10 7.05 8.85 -21.92
N SER A 11 6.48 8.82 -23.12
CA SER A 11 5.36 9.68 -23.49
C SER A 11 4.08 9.03 -22.97
N TYR A 12 3.49 9.58 -21.91
CA TYR A 12 2.11 9.27 -21.56
C TYR A 12 1.19 9.82 -22.66
N SER A 13 0.78 8.97 -23.60
CA SER A 13 -0.30 9.28 -24.52
C SER A 13 -1.59 9.35 -23.72
N GLY A 14 -1.97 10.55 -23.30
CA GLY A 14 -3.23 10.79 -22.61
C GLY A 14 -4.41 10.31 -23.46
N HIS A 15 -4.98 9.17 -23.10
CA HIS A 15 -6.40 8.96 -23.35
C HIS A 15 -7.11 9.95 -22.44
N LEU A 16 -7.47 11.11 -23.00
CA LEU A 16 -8.49 11.97 -22.41
C LEU A 16 -9.71 11.07 -22.19
N ILE A 17 -10.04 10.77 -20.93
CA ILE A 17 -11.29 10.11 -20.62
C ILE A 17 -12.37 11.11 -21.05
N HIS A 18 -13.01 10.84 -22.19
CA HIS A 18 -14.09 11.67 -22.72
C HIS A 18 -15.34 11.46 -21.83
N THR A 19 -15.38 12.12 -20.67
CA THR A 19 -16.49 12.06 -19.70
C THR A 19 -17.56 13.11 -19.98
N GLN A 20 -17.86 13.39 -21.25
CA GLN A 20 -18.99 14.29 -21.54
C GLN A 20 -20.30 13.60 -21.13
N ASN A 21 -20.84 14.02 -19.99
CA ASN A 21 -22.13 13.67 -19.38
C ASN A 21 -22.21 12.43 -18.46
N ILE A 22 -21.14 12.03 -17.78
CA ILE A 22 -21.25 11.06 -16.67
C ILE A 22 -21.04 11.80 -15.35
N HIS A 23 -22.09 11.85 -14.53
CA HIS A 23 -22.03 12.35 -13.16
C HIS A 23 -21.73 11.19 -12.21
N PHE A 24 -20.54 11.20 -11.62
CA PHE A 24 -20.19 10.27 -10.55
C PHE A 24 -20.70 10.79 -9.21
N ALA A 25 -21.31 9.92 -8.40
CA ALA A 25 -21.76 10.29 -7.05
C ALA A 25 -20.58 10.51 -6.11
N ASN A 26 -19.55 9.67 -6.20
CA ASN A 26 -18.30 9.79 -5.48
C ASN A 26 -17.13 9.49 -6.43
N VAL A 27 -16.02 10.21 -6.26
CA VAL A 27 -14.75 9.96 -6.96
C VAL A 27 -13.67 9.86 -5.89
N PHE A 28 -12.84 8.83 -5.99
CA PHE A 28 -11.73 8.60 -5.06
C PHE A 28 -10.42 8.55 -5.84
N LEU A 29 -9.45 9.34 -5.39
CA LEU A 29 -8.06 9.26 -5.82
C LEU A 29 -7.26 8.55 -4.73
N VAL A 30 -6.91 7.28 -4.98
CA VAL A 30 -6.10 6.50 -4.05
C VAL A 30 -4.63 6.65 -4.40
N ALA A 31 -3.88 7.33 -3.54
CA ALA A 31 -2.43 7.43 -3.63
C ALA A 31 -1.82 6.09 -3.19
N ASN A 32 -1.25 5.36 -4.17
CA ASN A 32 -0.51 4.13 -3.93
C ASN A 32 0.99 4.37 -4.17
N GLY A 33 1.61 5.04 -3.22
CA GLY A 33 3.04 5.33 -3.23
C GLY A 33 3.72 4.81 -1.96
N PRO A 34 5.06 4.78 -1.97
CA PRO A 34 5.81 4.36 -0.79
C PRO A 34 5.90 5.43 0.30
N ASP A 35 5.64 6.70 -0.04
CA ASP A 35 5.92 7.85 0.81
C ASP A 35 4.72 8.18 1.71
N ASN A 36 4.74 7.68 2.93
CA ASN A 36 3.77 8.02 3.97
C ASN A 36 4.42 8.12 5.35
N CYS A 37 3.72 8.75 6.30
CA CYS A 37 4.13 8.86 7.69
C CYS A 37 2.90 8.74 8.59
N LEU A 38 2.95 7.78 9.52
CA LEU A 38 1.94 7.64 10.56
C LEU A 38 2.34 8.47 11.79
N ILE A 39 1.44 9.37 12.19
CA ILE A 39 1.64 10.28 13.31
C ILE A 39 0.53 10.02 14.33
N PRO A 40 0.84 9.72 15.60
CA PRO A 40 -0.19 9.65 16.63
C PRO A 40 -0.98 10.96 16.74
N ASP A 41 -2.31 10.88 16.82
CA ASP A 41 -3.22 12.03 16.78
C ASP A 41 -2.85 13.11 17.80
N LYS A 42 -2.45 12.68 19.01
CA LYS A 42 -1.96 13.57 20.07
C LYS A 42 -0.79 14.47 19.69
N TYR A 43 -0.01 14.08 18.67
CA TYR A 43 1.13 14.84 18.15
C TYR A 43 0.83 15.51 16.81
N PHE A 44 -0.29 15.18 16.18
CA PHE A 44 -0.68 15.79 14.92
C PHE A 44 -1.05 17.25 15.11
N LYS A 45 -0.43 18.11 14.31
CA LYS A 45 -0.76 19.54 14.23
C LYS A 45 -0.76 19.94 12.77
N THR A 46 -1.88 20.44 12.25
CA THR A 46 -2.06 20.76 10.83
C THR A 46 -0.95 21.65 10.27
N HIS A 47 -0.49 22.64 11.04
CA HIS A 47 0.58 23.56 10.61
C HIS A 47 1.99 22.93 10.56
N LEU A 48 2.19 21.72 11.12
CA LEU A 48 3.46 21.00 11.10
C LEU A 48 3.51 19.88 10.05
N VAL A 49 2.37 19.52 9.45
CA VAL A 49 2.23 18.36 8.54
C VAL A 49 3.25 18.42 7.40
N GLU A 50 3.37 19.57 6.74
CA GLU A 50 4.33 19.75 5.65
C GLU A 50 5.79 19.59 6.12
N SER A 51 6.12 20.15 7.28
CA SER A 51 7.47 20.04 7.84
C SER A 51 7.80 18.59 8.24
N ILE A 52 6.85 17.87 8.83
CA ILE A 52 7.02 16.47 9.20
C ILE A 52 7.23 15.62 7.95
N TYR A 53 6.36 15.77 6.96
CA TYR A 53 6.46 15.04 5.70
C TYR A 53 7.82 15.26 5.03
N LYS A 54 8.21 16.53 4.82
CA LYS A 54 9.49 16.87 4.18
C LYS A 54 10.71 16.44 4.97
N SER A 55 10.61 16.36 6.31
CA SER A 55 11.71 15.87 7.14
C SER A 55 11.95 14.37 6.98
N ILE A 56 10.90 13.60 6.65
CA ILE A 56 10.96 12.14 6.52
C ILE A 56 11.22 11.74 5.07
N GLN A 57 10.49 12.35 4.13
CA GLN A 57 10.48 11.98 2.71
C GLN A 57 11.38 12.87 1.84
N GLY A 58 11.87 13.99 2.38
CA GLY A 58 12.58 15.01 1.62
C GLY A 58 11.64 15.96 0.87
N ASP A 59 12.23 16.89 0.11
CA ASP A 59 11.53 17.97 -0.58
C ASP A 59 11.81 18.02 -2.10
N ALA A 60 12.40 16.96 -2.66
CA ALA A 60 12.77 16.89 -4.07
C ALA A 60 11.57 16.73 -5.02
N SER A 61 10.47 16.16 -4.54
CA SER A 61 9.27 15.86 -5.34
C SER A 61 8.19 16.92 -5.15
N GLU A 62 7.62 17.41 -6.24
CA GLU A 62 6.46 18.31 -6.22
C GLU A 62 5.17 17.53 -5.90
N VAL A 63 4.81 17.49 -4.62
CA VAL A 63 3.62 16.78 -4.14
C VAL A 63 2.60 17.71 -3.50
N HIS A 64 1.32 17.35 -3.61
CA HIS A 64 0.26 17.82 -2.73
C HIS A 64 0.25 16.94 -1.48
N ILE A 65 0.43 17.54 -0.30
CA ILE A 65 0.44 16.81 0.97
C ILE A 65 -0.98 16.71 1.51
N ALA A 66 -1.43 15.48 1.71
CA ALA A 66 -2.74 15.15 2.26
C ALA A 66 -2.59 14.30 3.54
N HIS A 67 -3.69 14.07 4.23
CA HIS A 67 -3.72 13.19 5.39
C HIS A 67 -5.07 12.47 5.53
N ASP A 68 -5.01 11.25 6.05
CA ASP A 68 -6.17 10.45 6.41
C ASP A 68 -6.15 10.16 7.91
N GLU A 69 -7.34 10.08 8.51
CA GLU A 69 -7.51 9.58 9.88
C GLU A 69 -7.57 8.06 9.86
N VAL A 70 -6.95 7.43 10.87
CA VAL A 70 -6.96 5.99 11.11
C VAL A 70 -7.46 5.73 12.55
N ASP A 71 -8.77 5.85 12.72
CA ASP A 71 -9.46 5.93 14.02
C ASP A 71 -9.07 4.83 15.00
N LYS A 72 -8.94 3.58 14.54
CA LYS A 72 -8.70 2.41 15.43
C LYS A 72 -7.42 2.55 16.25
N TRP A 73 -6.40 3.20 15.72
CA TRP A 73 -5.10 3.36 16.38
C TRP A 73 -4.78 4.81 16.75
N GLU A 74 -5.75 5.73 16.60
CA GLU A 74 -5.56 7.17 16.87
C GLU A 74 -4.33 7.72 16.13
N LEU A 75 -4.27 7.46 14.82
CA LEU A 75 -3.19 7.90 13.94
C LEU A 75 -3.71 8.77 12.79
N MET A 76 -2.91 9.76 12.43
CA MET A 76 -2.98 10.48 11.16
C MET A 76 -1.94 9.94 10.20
N ASN A 77 -2.38 9.44 9.05
CA ASN A 77 -1.48 9.08 7.97
C ASN A 77 -1.26 10.29 7.06
N VAL A 78 -0.05 10.84 7.05
CA VAL A 78 0.36 11.96 6.19
C VAL A 78 1.12 11.43 4.98
N TYR A 79 0.77 11.88 3.78
CA TYR A 79 1.34 11.36 2.54
C TYR A 79 1.35 12.41 1.44
N GLY A 80 2.19 12.18 0.42
CA GLY A 80 2.28 13.01 -0.76
C GLY A 80 1.54 12.39 -1.94
N VAL A 81 0.85 13.22 -2.72
CA VAL A 81 0.27 12.87 -4.01
C VAL A 81 0.95 13.70 -5.07
N ASP A 82 1.31 13.11 -6.21
CA ASP A 82 1.86 13.87 -7.33
C ASP A 82 0.97 15.08 -7.65
N LYS A 83 1.57 16.27 -7.67
CA LYS A 83 0.85 17.53 -7.75
C LYS A 83 0.14 17.67 -9.10
N PHE A 84 0.69 17.13 -10.19
CA PHE A 84 0.03 17.17 -11.48
C PHE A 84 -1.22 16.29 -11.49
N ILE A 85 -1.13 15.06 -10.97
CA ILE A 85 -2.27 14.14 -10.83
C ILE A 85 -3.35 14.76 -9.94
N TYR A 86 -2.95 15.33 -8.80
CA TYR A 86 -3.87 16.02 -7.89
C TYR A 86 -4.67 17.11 -8.60
N HIS A 87 -3.99 18.06 -9.26
CA HIS A 87 -4.67 19.17 -9.92
C HIS A 87 -5.56 18.69 -11.06
N PHE A 88 -5.07 17.76 -11.88
CA PHE A 88 -5.88 17.15 -12.95
C PHE A 88 -7.17 16.55 -12.40
N MET A 89 -7.10 15.77 -11.31
CA MET A 89 -8.28 15.14 -10.71
C MET A 89 -9.24 16.17 -10.11
N MET A 90 -8.74 17.21 -9.43
CA MET A 90 -9.59 18.27 -8.88
C MET A 90 -10.26 19.12 -9.97
N GLU A 91 -9.58 19.36 -11.10
CA GLU A 91 -10.14 20.09 -12.24
C GLU A 91 -11.25 19.31 -12.94
N GLN A 92 -11.06 18.00 -13.13
CA GLN A 92 -12.06 17.15 -13.79
C GLN A 92 -13.21 16.75 -12.84
N PHE A 93 -12.90 16.54 -11.56
CA PHE A 93 -13.84 16.04 -10.55
C PHE A 93 -13.65 16.78 -9.22
N PRO A 94 -14.25 17.97 -9.04
CA PRO A 94 -14.03 18.84 -7.87
C PRO A 94 -14.42 18.24 -6.50
N GLN A 95 -15.19 17.16 -6.48
CA GLN A 95 -15.61 16.46 -5.26
C GLN A 95 -14.77 15.20 -4.98
N THR A 96 -13.63 15.05 -5.65
CA THR A 96 -12.75 13.89 -5.46
C THR A 96 -12.20 13.88 -4.03
N LYS A 97 -12.39 12.73 -3.35
CA LYS A 97 -11.75 12.44 -2.08
C LYS A 97 -10.41 11.79 -2.33
N ILE A 98 -9.40 12.16 -1.54
CA ILE A 98 -8.05 11.61 -1.66
C ILE A 98 -7.82 10.75 -0.44
N LEU A 99 -7.27 9.56 -0.68
CA LEU A 99 -6.98 8.57 0.34
C LEU A 99 -5.65 7.92 0.01
N HIS A 100 -4.94 7.43 1.01
CA HIS A 100 -3.72 6.67 0.83
C HIS A 100 -3.98 5.17 0.95
N PHE A 101 -3.26 4.39 0.14
CA PHE A 101 -3.36 2.95 0.10
C PHE A 101 -3.14 2.30 1.48
N VAL A 102 -2.15 2.77 2.25
CA VAL A 102 -1.88 2.26 3.62
C VAL A 102 -3.06 2.52 4.56
N SER A 103 -3.71 3.69 4.51
CA SER A 103 -4.88 4.00 5.36
C SER A 103 -6.02 3.02 5.08
N LEU A 104 -6.28 2.74 3.80
CA LEU A 104 -7.29 1.77 3.39
C LEU A 104 -6.92 0.35 3.78
N GLY A 105 -5.63 -0.03 3.65
CA GLY A 105 -5.12 -1.32 4.09
C GLY A 105 -5.28 -1.54 5.60
N LEU A 106 -5.02 -0.51 6.40
CA LEU A 106 -5.23 -0.52 7.85
C LEU A 106 -6.71 -0.71 8.21
N ASN A 107 -7.63 -0.06 7.49
CA ASN A 107 -9.06 -0.25 7.67
C ASN A 107 -9.53 -1.68 7.35
N THR A 108 -8.97 -2.30 6.31
CA THR A 108 -9.24 -3.72 5.98
C THR A 108 -8.73 -4.65 7.08
N VAL A 109 -7.51 -4.43 7.56
CA VAL A 109 -6.90 -5.19 8.67
C VAL A 109 -7.77 -5.09 9.93
N PHE A 110 -8.31 -3.91 10.23
CA PHE A 110 -9.23 -3.72 11.35
C PHE A 110 -10.55 -4.50 11.16
N LYS A 111 -11.19 -4.44 9.99
CA LYS A 111 -12.46 -5.12 9.71
C LYS A 111 -12.39 -6.65 9.81
N ASN A 112 -11.20 -7.22 9.61
CA ASN A 112 -10.99 -8.67 9.65
C ASN A 112 -10.85 -9.24 11.09
N ASN A 113 -11.14 -8.44 12.13
CA ASN A 113 -11.20 -8.86 13.55
C ASN A 113 -10.00 -9.70 14.00
N LEU A 114 -8.80 -9.11 13.95
CA LEU A 114 -7.54 -9.75 14.38
C LEU A 114 -7.40 -9.87 15.91
N GLU A 115 -8.48 -9.72 16.68
CA GLU A 115 -8.44 -9.66 18.15
C GLU A 115 -7.99 -10.98 18.78
N ASP A 116 -8.21 -12.10 18.08
CA ASP A 116 -7.81 -13.44 18.52
C ASP A 116 -6.37 -13.81 18.10
N LEU A 117 -5.70 -12.97 17.30
CA LEU A 117 -4.33 -13.22 16.85
C LEU A 117 -3.31 -12.49 17.73
N ASP A 118 -2.31 -13.23 18.20
CA ASP A 118 -1.19 -12.65 18.93
C ASP A 118 -0.31 -11.77 18.04
N ALA A 119 -0.05 -12.23 16.81
CA ALA A 119 0.71 -11.49 15.80
C ALA A 119 0.15 -11.71 14.40
N PHE A 120 0.09 -10.64 13.62
CA PHE A 120 -0.39 -10.65 12.24
C PHE A 120 0.48 -9.75 11.37
N MET A 121 0.79 -10.25 10.17
CA MET A 121 1.55 -9.52 9.16
C MET A 121 0.83 -9.55 7.81
N LYS A 122 0.80 -8.41 7.13
CA LYS A 122 0.30 -8.30 5.77
C LYS A 122 1.39 -7.76 4.86
N LEU A 123 1.62 -8.45 3.75
CA LEU A 123 2.66 -8.14 2.77
C LEU A 123 2.00 -7.85 1.42
N TYR A 124 2.12 -6.60 0.94
CA TYR A 124 1.66 -6.20 -0.37
C TYR A 124 2.86 -5.96 -1.30
N PHE A 125 3.04 -6.84 -2.25
CA PHE A 125 4.10 -6.72 -3.25
C PHE A 125 3.68 -5.76 -4.37
N SER A 126 4.45 -4.71 -4.58
CA SER A 126 4.40 -3.86 -5.77
C SER A 126 5.74 -3.94 -6.50
N PRO A 127 5.82 -3.60 -7.80
CA PRO A 127 7.03 -3.83 -8.60
C PRO A 127 8.35 -3.31 -7.99
N ASN A 128 8.34 -2.22 -7.22
CA ASN A 128 9.54 -1.58 -6.68
C ASN A 128 9.52 -1.39 -5.14
N TYR A 129 8.43 -1.78 -4.48
CA TYR A 129 8.28 -1.60 -3.04
C TYR A 129 7.33 -2.64 -2.44
N LEU A 130 7.57 -2.96 -1.19
CA LEU A 130 6.79 -3.89 -0.39
C LEU A 130 6.11 -3.09 0.71
N THR A 131 4.79 -3.04 0.71
CA THR A 131 4.03 -2.45 1.82
C THR A 131 3.84 -3.53 2.88
N ILE A 132 4.24 -3.21 4.12
CA ILE A 132 4.19 -4.14 5.26
C ILE A 132 3.29 -3.53 6.31
N ILE A 133 2.28 -4.27 6.76
CA ILE A 133 1.48 -3.95 7.94
C ILE A 133 1.74 -5.03 8.98
N LEU A 134 2.08 -4.61 10.19
CA LEU A 134 2.47 -5.49 11.28
C LEU A 134 1.69 -5.14 12.54
N VAL A 135 0.99 -6.12 13.11
CA VAL A 135 0.14 -5.98 14.29
C VAL A 135 0.54 -7.04 15.32
N LYS A 136 0.66 -6.64 16.59
CA LYS A 136 0.92 -7.55 17.72
C LYS A 136 0.02 -7.18 18.89
N GLY A 137 -0.71 -8.15 19.43
CA GLY A 137 -1.68 -7.94 20.52
C GLY A 137 -2.68 -6.82 20.21
N ALA A 138 -3.28 -6.83 19.01
CA ALA A 138 -4.18 -5.80 18.48
C ALA A 138 -3.58 -4.37 18.36
N GLN A 139 -2.28 -4.19 18.61
CA GLN A 139 -1.59 -2.90 18.46
C GLN A 139 -0.78 -2.87 17.16
N LEU A 140 -0.93 -1.79 16.40
CA LEU A 140 -0.14 -1.55 15.20
C LEU A 140 1.34 -1.31 15.59
N GLN A 141 2.22 -2.13 15.02
CA GLN A 141 3.66 -2.05 15.23
C GLN A 141 4.36 -1.32 14.09
N PHE A 142 3.89 -1.55 12.86
CA PHE A 142 4.49 -1.00 11.64
C PHE A 142 3.44 -0.94 10.51
N ALA A 143 3.44 0.12 9.71
CA ALA A 143 2.62 0.22 8.49
C ALA A 143 3.18 1.26 7.52
N GLN A 144 4.00 0.80 6.59
CA GLN A 144 4.63 1.63 5.55
C GLN A 144 5.19 0.75 4.43
N SER A 145 5.63 1.39 3.36
CA SER A 145 6.33 0.73 2.26
C SER A 145 7.84 0.79 2.45
N VAL A 146 8.51 -0.26 2.00
CA VAL A 146 9.97 -0.36 1.93
C VAL A 146 10.38 -0.71 0.51
N TYR A 147 11.41 -0.04 -0.01
CA TYR A 147 11.95 -0.35 -1.33
C TYR A 147 12.67 -1.70 -1.30
N TYR A 148 12.54 -2.46 -2.39
CA TYR A 148 13.28 -3.70 -2.62
C TYR A 148 13.56 -3.86 -4.11
N GLU A 149 14.68 -4.49 -4.46
CA GLU A 149 15.03 -4.80 -5.86
C GLU A 149 15.11 -6.31 -6.10
N THR A 150 15.53 -7.06 -5.07
CA THR A 150 15.74 -8.51 -5.13
C THR A 150 14.85 -9.26 -4.14
N ALA A 151 14.78 -10.59 -4.28
CA ALA A 151 14.10 -11.44 -3.32
C ALA A 151 14.75 -11.35 -1.94
N GLU A 152 16.08 -11.31 -1.91
CA GLU A 152 16.92 -11.19 -0.72
C GLU A 152 16.62 -9.88 0.04
N ASP A 153 16.45 -8.76 -0.67
CA ASP A 153 16.07 -7.49 -0.05
C ASP A 153 14.69 -7.59 0.63
N ALA A 154 13.70 -8.14 -0.07
CA ALA A 154 12.35 -8.28 0.47
C ALA A 154 12.34 -9.16 1.72
N ILE A 155 13.03 -10.30 1.70
CA ILE A 155 13.15 -11.20 2.84
C ILE A 155 13.88 -10.50 3.99
N TYR A 156 14.98 -9.79 3.71
CA TYR A 156 15.71 -9.04 4.71
C TYR A 156 14.82 -8.04 5.43
N GLN A 157 14.02 -7.25 4.70
CA GLN A 157 13.11 -6.28 5.31
C GLN A 157 12.10 -6.96 6.25
N VAL A 158 11.52 -8.08 5.80
CA VAL A 158 10.54 -8.84 6.60
C VAL A 158 11.19 -9.41 7.86
N LEU A 159 12.31 -10.13 7.74
CA LEU A 159 12.98 -10.74 8.90
C LEU A 159 13.47 -9.69 9.91
N ASN A 160 14.01 -8.58 9.42
CA ASN A 160 14.47 -7.47 10.25
C ASN A 160 13.32 -6.81 11.03
N LEU A 161 12.14 -6.67 10.43
CA LEU A 161 10.96 -6.14 11.14
C LEU A 161 10.44 -7.13 12.17
N ILE A 162 10.37 -8.41 11.84
CA ILE A 162 9.97 -9.46 12.79
C ILE A 162 10.89 -9.46 14.01
N GLU A 163 12.21 -9.40 13.81
CA GLU A 163 13.19 -9.32 14.90
C GLU A 163 13.04 -8.03 15.73
N LYS A 164 12.94 -6.85 15.08
CA LYS A 164 12.81 -5.56 15.76
C LYS A 164 11.55 -5.44 16.62
N HIS A 165 10.48 -6.09 16.23
CA HIS A 165 9.20 -6.06 16.94
C HIS A 165 8.97 -7.31 17.81
N ASP A 166 10.00 -8.12 18.02
CA ASP A 166 9.98 -9.28 18.90
C ASP A 166 8.84 -10.25 18.54
N MET A 167 8.68 -10.55 17.25
CA MET A 167 7.67 -11.49 16.75
C MET A 167 8.30 -12.84 16.41
N ASP A 168 7.49 -13.89 16.45
CA ASP A 168 7.92 -15.26 16.17
C ASP A 168 7.46 -15.67 14.76
N LEU A 169 8.42 -16.02 13.91
CA LEU A 169 8.19 -16.49 12.54
C LEU A 169 7.38 -17.80 12.48
N SER A 170 7.34 -18.55 13.58
CA SER A 170 6.60 -19.80 13.68
C SER A 170 5.11 -19.62 14.01
N THR A 171 4.72 -18.45 14.51
CA THR A 171 3.33 -18.19 14.96
C THR A 171 2.68 -16.97 14.30
N VAL A 172 3.46 -16.07 13.67
CA VAL A 172 2.90 -14.88 13.01
C VAL A 172 2.06 -15.27 11.80
N LYS A 173 0.75 -15.01 11.87
CA LYS A 173 -0.15 -15.22 10.72
C LYS A 173 0.19 -14.19 9.64
N THR A 174 0.60 -14.66 8.47
CA THR A 174 1.02 -13.80 7.37
C THR A 174 0.13 -13.97 6.15
N LEU A 175 -0.41 -12.86 5.64
CA LEU A 175 -1.13 -12.82 4.37
C LEU A 175 -0.34 -12.03 3.33
N VAL A 176 -0.21 -12.63 2.15
CA VAL A 176 0.56 -12.05 1.03
C VAL A 176 -0.33 -11.79 -0.17
N SER A 177 -0.22 -10.61 -0.75
CA SER A 177 -0.93 -10.26 -1.97
C SER A 177 -0.14 -9.23 -2.80
N GLY A 178 -0.66 -8.90 -3.98
CA GLY A 178 0.00 -8.04 -4.96
C GLY A 178 0.86 -8.81 -5.96
N HIS A 179 1.81 -8.11 -6.56
CA HIS A 179 2.61 -8.56 -7.70
C HIS A 179 3.69 -9.58 -7.31
N ILE A 180 3.27 -10.80 -6.98
CA ILE A 180 4.13 -11.92 -6.59
C ILE A 180 3.56 -13.24 -7.11
N ASP A 181 4.39 -14.03 -7.80
CA ASP A 181 4.00 -15.36 -8.28
C ASP A 181 4.23 -16.46 -7.23
N ALA A 182 3.34 -17.45 -7.19
CA ALA A 182 3.49 -18.65 -6.37
C ALA A 182 4.74 -19.49 -6.74
N ASP A 183 5.29 -19.30 -7.94
CA ASP A 183 6.53 -19.94 -8.38
C ASP A 183 7.77 -19.05 -8.26
N SER A 184 7.61 -17.80 -7.81
CA SER A 184 8.71 -16.85 -7.64
C SER A 184 9.74 -17.32 -6.60
N SER A 185 10.99 -16.88 -6.76
CA SER A 185 12.03 -17.08 -5.74
C SER A 185 11.64 -16.42 -4.42
N THR A 186 11.11 -15.19 -4.46
CA THR A 186 10.65 -14.45 -3.28
C THR A 186 9.65 -15.25 -2.46
N TRP A 187 8.62 -15.81 -3.10
CA TRP A 187 7.63 -16.64 -2.42
C TRP A 187 8.23 -17.90 -1.83
N LYS A 188 9.06 -18.61 -2.60
CA LYS A 188 9.74 -19.83 -2.15
C LYS A 188 10.64 -19.58 -0.95
N GLU A 189 11.34 -18.46 -0.91
CA GLU A 189 12.18 -18.09 0.23
C GLU A 189 11.36 -17.68 1.46
N LEU A 190 10.32 -16.84 1.31
CA LEU A 190 9.47 -16.43 2.44
C LEU A 190 8.92 -17.65 3.20
N ARG A 191 8.47 -18.68 2.47
CA ARG A 191 7.96 -19.94 3.04
C ARG A 191 9.01 -20.81 3.75
N LYS A 192 10.30 -20.52 3.62
CA LYS A 192 11.34 -21.20 4.41
C LYS A 192 11.42 -20.66 5.84
N TYR A 193 11.04 -19.40 6.02
CA TYR A 193 11.19 -18.69 7.29
C TYR A 193 9.86 -18.57 8.03
N ILE A 194 8.78 -18.19 7.33
CA ILE A 194 7.46 -17.96 7.93
C ILE A 194 6.63 -19.23 7.79
N LEU A 195 6.19 -19.79 8.91
CA LEU A 195 5.47 -21.08 8.91
C LEU A 195 3.98 -20.94 8.61
N ASP A 196 3.36 -19.85 9.05
CA ASP A 196 1.93 -19.56 8.79
C ASP A 196 1.81 -18.41 7.78
N ILE A 197 1.95 -18.76 6.50
CA ILE A 197 1.95 -17.82 5.38
C ILE A 197 1.07 -18.32 4.24
N ASP A 198 0.10 -17.51 3.86
CA ASP A 198 -0.83 -17.81 2.78
C ASP A 198 -0.96 -16.62 1.82
N PHE A 199 -1.37 -16.92 0.59
CA PHE A 199 -1.87 -15.86 -0.29
C PHE A 199 -3.22 -15.38 0.21
N GLU A 200 -3.47 -14.08 0.03
CA GLU A 200 -4.74 -13.50 0.41
C GLU A 200 -5.82 -13.81 -0.63
N ASP A 201 -6.90 -14.43 -0.16
CA ASP A 201 -8.06 -14.75 -0.98
C ASP A 201 -8.70 -13.46 -1.53
N SER A 202 -9.04 -13.48 -2.82
CA SER A 202 -9.77 -12.37 -3.43
C SER A 202 -11.26 -12.57 -3.30
N LEU A 203 -11.97 -11.50 -2.93
CA LEU A 203 -13.43 -11.45 -3.03
C LEU A 203 -13.94 -11.63 -4.47
N ILE A 204 -13.08 -11.40 -5.47
CA ILE A 204 -13.37 -11.63 -6.88
C ILE A 204 -13.63 -13.11 -7.19
N GLU A 205 -13.10 -14.06 -6.43
CA GLU A 205 -13.42 -15.48 -6.65
C GLU A 205 -14.92 -15.76 -6.47
N GLN A 206 -15.64 -14.91 -5.74
CA GLN A 206 -17.10 -15.00 -5.60
C GLN A 206 -17.86 -14.39 -6.79
N PHE A 207 -17.20 -13.56 -7.61
CA PHE A 207 -17.81 -12.82 -8.74
C PHE A 207 -17.29 -13.24 -10.11
N VAL A 208 -16.20 -14.01 -10.19
CA VAL A 208 -15.68 -14.59 -11.43
C VAL A 208 -16.38 -15.91 -11.68
N THR A 209 -17.41 -15.85 -12.51
CA THR A 209 -18.16 -17.02 -12.97
C THR A 209 -17.53 -17.70 -14.19
N ASP A 210 -16.43 -17.15 -14.72
CA ASP A 210 -15.83 -17.58 -15.98
C ASP A 210 -14.33 -17.84 -15.79
N ASP A 211 -13.86 -19.04 -16.14
CA ASP A 211 -12.48 -19.54 -16.07
C ASP A 211 -11.47 -18.73 -16.93
N SER A 212 -11.84 -17.55 -17.44
CA SER A 212 -11.08 -16.79 -18.44
C SER A 212 -9.98 -15.89 -17.87
N LEU A 213 -9.96 -15.65 -16.55
CA LEU A 213 -8.86 -14.89 -15.94
C LEU A 213 -7.75 -15.86 -15.54
N SER A 214 -6.75 -16.01 -16.42
CA SER A 214 -5.56 -16.84 -16.16
C SER A 214 -4.59 -16.26 -15.13
N VAL A 215 -5.00 -15.24 -14.38
CA VAL A 215 -4.16 -14.50 -13.44
C VAL A 215 -4.67 -14.76 -12.03
N SER A 216 -3.76 -15.13 -11.13
CA SER A 216 -4.11 -15.46 -9.75
C SER A 216 -4.77 -14.28 -9.05
N SER A 217 -5.75 -14.56 -8.20
CA SER A 217 -6.65 -13.56 -7.63
C SER A 217 -5.91 -12.58 -6.68
N HIS A 218 -4.91 -13.07 -5.95
CA HIS A 218 -4.07 -12.31 -5.03
C HIS A 218 -3.30 -11.14 -5.67
N PHE A 219 -3.09 -11.15 -6.99
CA PHE A 219 -2.44 -10.04 -7.70
C PHE A 219 -3.18 -8.72 -7.57
N PHE A 220 -4.52 -8.77 -7.59
CA PHE A 220 -5.38 -7.59 -7.59
C PHE A 220 -6.07 -7.39 -6.26
N THR A 221 -6.07 -8.39 -5.37
CA THR A 221 -6.67 -8.35 -4.04
C THR A 221 -6.37 -7.06 -3.25
N PRO A 222 -5.13 -6.52 -3.22
CA PRO A 222 -4.87 -5.29 -2.48
C PRO A 222 -5.68 -4.11 -3.01
N HIS A 223 -5.83 -3.98 -4.33
CA HIS A 223 -6.60 -2.91 -4.96
C HIS A 223 -8.12 -3.10 -4.82
N LEU A 224 -8.59 -4.34 -4.69
CA LEU A 224 -10.01 -4.65 -4.64
C LEU A 224 -10.56 -4.54 -3.22
N GLN A 225 -9.79 -4.96 -2.23
CA GLN A 225 -10.20 -4.85 -0.83
C GLN A 225 -10.32 -3.39 -0.39
N VAL A 226 -9.41 -2.52 -0.86
CA VAL A 226 -9.49 -1.10 -0.53
C VAL A 226 -10.74 -0.44 -1.10
N LEU A 227 -11.33 -0.97 -2.18
CA LEU A 227 -12.61 -0.49 -2.72
C LEU A 227 -13.78 -0.75 -1.76
N GLN A 228 -13.67 -1.68 -0.81
CA GLN A 228 -14.70 -1.89 0.22
C GLN A 228 -14.66 -0.84 1.34
N CYS A 229 -13.65 0.01 1.33
CA CYS A 229 -13.45 1.05 2.33
C CYS A 229 -13.79 2.45 1.81
N VAL A 230 -14.28 2.58 0.56
CA VAL A 230 -14.63 3.84 -0.10
C VAL A 230 -16.11 3.87 -0.52
#